data_AF-A0A7L4PS64-F1
#
_entry.id   AF-A0A7L4PS64-F1
#
_cell.length_a   1.000
_cell.length_b   1.000
_cell.length_c   1.000
_cell.angle_alpha   90.00
_cell.angle_beta   90.00
_cell.angle_gamma   90.00
#
_symmetry.space_group_name_H-M   'P 1'
#
loop_
_entity.id
_entity.type
_entity.pdbx_description
1 polymer ?
#
loop_
_entity_poly.entity_id
_entity_poly.type
_entity_poly.pdbx_seq_one_letter_code
_entity_poly.pdbx_strand_id
1 'polypeptide(L)' 'MLAASVGLEYGVPAFSDMDDYFIQHGQEQTGGNNIVTDIVFDFRGFDTLGEATVLFTAVLGIGLAFRKRKEDEEYDYE' A
#
# COMPACT_ATOMS: atom_id res chain seq x y z
N MET A 1 19.07 7.40 -23.91
CA MET A 1 17.85 6.63 -23.59
C MET A 1 17.71 5.32 -24.37
N LEU A 2 18.25 5.18 -25.60
CA LEU A 2 18.10 3.97 -26.41
C LEU A 2 18.96 2.76 -25.98
N ALA A 3 19.96 2.94 -25.11
CA ALA A 3 20.93 1.88 -24.76
C ALA A 3 20.46 0.92 -23.66
N ALA A 4 19.47 1.30 -22.84
CA ALA A 4 19.04 0.49 -21.70
C ALA A 4 18.11 -0.67 -22.07
N SER A 5 17.46 -0.63 -23.24
CA SER A 5 16.48 -1.63 -23.67
C SER A 5 17.06 -2.74 -24.55
N VAL A 6 18.34 -2.67 -24.93
CA VAL A 6 18.95 -3.57 -25.94
C VAL A 6 19.22 -4.99 -25.40
N GLY A 7 19.06 -5.23 -24.09
CA GLY A 7 19.26 -6.54 -23.47
C GLY A 7 18.07 -7.07 -22.66
N LEU A 8 16.91 -6.42 -22.73
CA LEU A 8 15.70 -6.86 -22.02
C LEU A 8 14.72 -7.45 -23.02
N GLU A 9 14.60 -8.77 -23.02
CA GLU A 9 13.59 -9.49 -23.79
C GLU A 9 12.26 -9.48 -23.04
N TYR A 10 11.19 -9.14 -23.73
CA TYR A 10 9.85 -9.10 -23.12
C TYR A 10 9.45 -10.50 -22.63
N GLY A 11 8.97 -10.59 -21.39
CA GLY A 11 8.60 -11.86 -20.77
C GLY A 11 9.77 -12.68 -20.23
N VAL A 12 11.01 -12.18 -20.34
CA VAL A 12 12.21 -12.84 -19.78
C VAL A 12 12.88 -11.86 -18.81
N PRO A 13 12.43 -11.79 -17.54
CA PRO A 13 13.07 -10.94 -16.55
C PRO A 13 14.51 -11.41 -16.29
N ALA A 14 15.43 -10.46 -16.12
CA ALA A 14 16.85 -10.77 -15.88
C ALA A 14 17.09 -11.50 -14.54
N PHE A 15 16.17 -11.36 -13.58
CA PHE A 15 16.17 -12.06 -12.30
C PHE A 15 14.74 -12.48 -12.00
N SER A 16 14.46 -13.79 -11.92
CA SER A 16 13.13 -14.34 -11.71
C SER A 16 12.97 -15.16 -10.43
N ASP A 17 14.05 -15.43 -9.69
CA ASP A 17 14.03 -16.38 -8.55
C ASP A 17 12.93 -16.05 -7.52
N MET A 18 12.72 -14.77 -7.21
CA MET A 18 11.64 -14.31 -6.33
C MET A 18 10.27 -14.54 -6.95
N ASP A 19 10.09 -14.14 -8.21
CA ASP A 19 8.82 -14.26 -8.93
C ASP A 19 8.40 -15.73 -9.05
N ASP A 20 9.35 -16.58 -9.42
CA ASP A 20 9.21 -18.02 -9.54
C ASP A 20 8.84 -18.66 -8.19
N TYR A 21 9.48 -18.22 -7.10
CA TYR A 21 9.14 -18.70 -5.76
C TYR A 21 7.69 -18.41 -5.39
N PHE A 22 7.25 -17.17 -5.58
CA PHE A 22 5.87 -16.77 -5.28
C PHE A 22 4.87 -17.51 -6.18
N ILE A 23 5.13 -17.61 -7.48
CA ILE A 23 4.24 -18.32 -8.41
C ILE A 23 4.11 -19.80 -8.03
N GLN A 24 5.20 -20.45 -7.62
CA GLN A 24 5.20 -21.88 -7.29
C GLN A 24 4.57 -22.19 -5.93
N HIS A 25 4.77 -21.33 -4.92
CA HIS A 25 4.38 -21.63 -3.53
C HIS A 25 3.22 -20.79 -3.01
N GLY A 26 2.81 -19.73 -3.72
CA GLY A 26 1.81 -18.76 -3.24
C GLY A 26 0.50 -19.43 -2.82
N GLN A 27 -0.07 -20.28 -3.68
CA GLN A 27 -1.33 -20.96 -3.36
C GLN A 27 -1.22 -21.89 -2.14
N GLU A 28 -0.09 -22.59 -1.97
CA GLU A 28 0.13 -23.45 -0.80
C GLU A 28 0.29 -22.64 0.49
N GLN A 29 0.99 -21.52 0.42
CA GLN A 29 1.39 -20.73 1.59
C GLN A 29 0.30 -19.75 2.05
N THR A 30 -0.48 -19.18 1.13
CA THR A 30 -1.51 -18.17 1.44
C THR A 30 -2.93 -18.72 1.31
N GLY A 31 -3.11 -19.82 0.57
CA GLY A 31 -4.44 -20.36 0.23
C GLY A 31 -5.18 -19.57 -0.85
N GLY A 32 -4.57 -18.55 -1.43
CA GLY A 32 -5.13 -17.72 -2.49
C GLY A 32 -4.78 -18.21 -3.89
N ASN A 33 -5.69 -17.98 -4.83
CA ASN A 33 -5.47 -18.27 -6.27
C ASN A 33 -5.01 -17.02 -7.04
N ASN A 34 -4.93 -15.86 -6.40
CA ASN A 34 -4.55 -14.60 -7.02
C ASN A 34 -3.22 -14.15 -6.46
N ILE A 35 -2.15 -14.51 -7.17
CA ILE A 35 -0.79 -14.27 -6.71
C ILE A 35 -0.47 -12.79 -6.44
N VAL A 36 -1.12 -11.87 -7.16
CA VAL A 36 -0.91 -10.44 -6.96
C VAL A 36 -1.48 -10.02 -5.60
N THR A 37 -2.67 -10.49 -5.26
CA THR A 37 -3.28 -10.23 -3.95
C THR A 37 -2.49 -10.89 -2.83
N ASP A 38 -2.06 -12.14 -3.02
CA ASP A 38 -1.24 -12.89 -2.06
C ASP A 38 0.08 -12.18 -1.76
N ILE A 39 0.74 -11.64 -2.78
CA ILE A 39 1.96 -10.85 -2.58
C ILE A 39 1.69 -9.59 -1.77
N VAL A 40 0.65 -8.83 -2.11
CA VAL A 40 0.38 -7.53 -1.48
C VAL A 40 -0.12 -7.69 -0.03
N PHE A 41 -0.93 -8.72 0.26
CA PHE A 41 -1.55 -8.87 1.59
C PHE A 41 -0.84 -9.87 2.51
N ASP A 42 -0.31 -10.98 2.00
CA ASP A 42 0.32 -12.02 2.83
C ASP A 42 1.84 -11.87 2.88
N PHE A 43 2.52 -11.89 1.73
CA PHE A 43 3.99 -11.81 1.71
C PHE A 43 4.52 -10.43 2.06
N ARG A 44 3.85 -9.37 1.58
CA ARG A 44 4.23 -7.96 1.78
C ARG A 44 3.15 -7.16 2.49
N GLY A 45 2.37 -7.81 3.34
CA GLY A 45 1.28 -7.17 4.08
C GLY A 45 1.69 -5.96 4.92
N PHE A 46 2.96 -5.91 5.37
CA PHE A 46 3.47 -4.76 6.13
C PHE A 46 3.57 -3.47 5.29
N ASP A 47 3.91 -3.58 4.00
CA ASP A 47 3.95 -2.43 3.09
C ASP A 47 2.52 -1.88 2.90
N THR A 48 1.55 -2.77 2.68
CA THR A 48 0.12 -2.45 2.53
C THR A 48 -0.50 -1.88 3.81
N LEU A 49 -0.10 -2.38 4.99
CA LEU A 49 -0.48 -1.80 6.28
C LEU A 49 0.05 -0.36 6.42
N GLY A 50 1.26 -0.11 5.93
CA GLY A 50 1.84 1.22 5.81
C GLY A 50 1.00 2.15 4.93
N GLU A 51 0.61 1.69 3.74
CA GLU A 51 -0.28 2.44 2.84
C GLU A 51 -1.62 2.78 3.50
N ALA A 52 -2.25 1.81 4.17
CA ALA A 52 -3.49 2.03 4.91
C ALA A 52 -3.30 3.05 6.05
N THR A 53 -2.17 3.01 6.75
CA THR A 53 -1.83 3.97 7.81
C THR A 53 -1.65 5.38 7.24
N VAL A 54 -0.99 5.52 6.09
CA VAL A 54 -0.82 6.82 5.42
C VAL A 54 -2.18 7.38 4.99
N LEU A 55 -3.05 6.57 4.37
CA LEU A 55 -4.38 7.01 3.98
C LEU A 55 -5.24 7.37 5.20
N PHE A 56 -5.19 6.57 6.26
CA PHE A 56 -5.91 6.83 7.50
C PHE A 56 -5.48 8.14 8.15
N THR A 57 -4.17 8.36 8.29
CA THR A 57 -3.62 9.60 8.85
C THR A 57 -3.93 10.81 7.98
N ALA A 58 -3.93 10.68 6.65
CA ALA A 58 -4.34 11.76 5.74
C ALA A 58 -5.80 12.16 5.96
N VAL A 59 -6.72 11.19 6.05
CA VAL A 59 -8.15 11.45 6.31
C VAL A 59 -8.34 12.11 7.69
N LEU A 60 -7.67 11.58 8.73
CA LEU A 60 -7.70 12.20 10.06
C LEU A 60 -7.14 13.63 10.05
N GLY A 61 -6.03 13.86 9.35
CA GLY A 61 -5.40 15.17 9.23
C GLY A 61 -6.35 16.20 8.62
N ILE A 62 -7.04 15.84 7.54
CA ILE A 62 -8.06 16.68 6.91
C ILE A 62 -9.23 16.91 7.88
N GLY A 63 -9.75 15.85 8.53
CA GLY A 63 -10.86 15.98 9.48
C GLY A 63 -10.55 16.92 10.65
N LEU A 64 -9.31 16.89 11.16
CA LEU A 64 -8.85 17.79 12.21
C LEU A 64 -8.65 19.23 11.71
N ALA A 65 -8.09 19.41 10.50
CA ALA A 65 -7.87 20.72 9.91
C ALA A 65 -9.17 21.50 9.68
N PHE A 66 -10.24 20.82 9.31
CA PHE A 66 -11.56 21.43 9.07
C PHE A 66 -12.50 21.40 10.28
N ARG A 67 -12.03 20.93 11.45
CA ARG A 67 -12.85 20.89 12.67
C ARG A 67 -13.13 22.31 13.17
N LYS A 68 -14.40 22.76 13.10
CA LYS A 68 -14.83 24.01 13.74
C LYS A 68 -14.56 23.95 15.26
N ARG A 69 -13.88 24.96 15.79
CA ARG A 69 -13.85 25.20 17.23
C ARG A 69 -15.20 25.82 17.62
N LYS A 70 -15.84 25.31 18.69
CA LYS A 70 -16.89 26.06 19.36
C LYS A 70 -16.23 27.33 19.89
N GLU A 71 -16.74 28.49 19.52
CA GLU A 71 -16.45 29.73 20.23
C GLU A 71 -16.98 29.56 21.65
N ASP A 72 -16.17 29.90 22.65
CA ASP A 72 -16.59 29.89 24.03
C ASP A 72 -17.75 30.90 24.13
N GLU A 73 -18.95 30.43 24.48
CA GLU A 73 -20.07 31.31 24.79
C GLU A 73 -19.61 32.24 25.91
N GLU A 74 -19.46 33.52 25.61
CA GLU A 74 -19.15 34.55 26.59
C GLU A 74 -20.32 34.58 27.58
N TYR A 75 -20.08 34.16 28.82
CA TYR A 75 -21.07 34.22 29.89
C TYR A 75 -21.21 35.70 30.28
N ASP A 76 -22.18 36.38 29.66
CA ASP A 76 -22.61 37.72 30.09
C ASP A 76 -23.16 37.62 31.52
N TYR A 77 -22.45 38.25 32.46
CA TYR A 77 -22.95 38.47 33.82
C TYR A 77 -23.77 39.77 33.81
N GLU A 78 -25.10 39.66 33.74
CA GLU A 78 -26.04 40.69 34.22
C GLU A 78 -26.85 40.18 35.42
#